data_AF-A0A800GJB0-F1
#
_entry.id   AF-A0A800GJB0-F1
#
_cell.length_a   1.000
_cell.length_b   1.000
_cell.length_c   1.000
_cell.angle_alpha   90.00
_cell.angle_beta   90.00
_cell.angle_gamma   90.00
#
_symmetry.space_group_name_H-M   'P 1'
#
loop_
_entity.id
_entity.type
_entity.pdbx_description
1 polymer ?
#
loop_
_entity_poly.entity_id
_entity_poly.type
_entity_poly.pdbx_seq_one_letter_code
_entity_poly.pdbx_strand_id
1 'polypeptide(L)'
;MLEFIQLLNKKYQAITASLKSNDPRCQLFQQRIEQLFLMEAFIRKGLLLETHPETPLQIAILGPTQTGKSTVANLILNSNSAGISPLAGYTVHPQGFCHQSTADQCVGLQGFYGRFQQLQQSELTPDRYDCYSLTENHTHSVVLPDCVFWDTPDFD
;
A
#
# COMPACT_ATOMS: atom_id res chain seq x y z
N MET A 1 4.65 -13.89 17.64
CA MET A 1 3.50 -14.26 16.76
C MET A 1 3.75 -13.82 15.32
N LEU A 2 4.11 -12.56 15.06
CA LEU A 2 4.41 -12.07 13.71
C LEU A 2 5.48 -12.90 12.97
N GLU A 3 6.62 -13.17 13.61
CA GLU A 3 7.71 -13.99 13.05
C GLU A 3 7.25 -15.40 12.66
N PHE A 4 6.35 -15.99 13.44
CA PHE A 4 5.78 -17.31 13.15
C PHE A 4 4.92 -17.27 11.88
N ILE A 5 4.06 -16.26 11.74
CA ILE A 5 3.23 -16.09 10.54
C ILE A 5 4.10 -15.86 9.30
N GLN A 6 5.15 -15.04 9.42
CA GLN A 6 6.10 -14.79 8.33
C GLN A 6 6.87 -16.05 7.92
N LEU A 7 7.35 -16.81 8.90
CA LEU A 7 8.04 -18.08 8.64
C LEU A 7 7.09 -19.07 7.95
N LEU A 8 5.85 -19.18 8.44
CA LEU A 8 4.85 -20.06 7.86
C LEU A 8 4.52 -19.66 6.41
N ASN A 9 4.34 -18.36 6.14
CA ASN A 9 4.12 -17.83 4.79
C ASN A 9 5.29 -18.19 3.85
N LYS A 10 6.53 -17.96 4.30
CA LYS A 10 7.75 -18.33 3.55
C LYS A 10 7.81 -19.83 3.24
N LYS A 11 7.39 -20.69 4.17
CA LYS A 11 7.34 -22.14 3.96
C LYS A 11 6.27 -22.54 2.95
N TYR A 12 5.06 -21.97 3.03
CA TYR A 12 4.02 -22.22 2.02
C TYR A 12 4.46 -21.77 0.63
N GLN A 13 5.04 -20.58 0.49
CA GLN A 13 5.55 -20.09 -0.80
C GLN A 13 6.63 -21.01 -1.38
N ALA A 14 7.59 -21.45 -0.55
CA ALA A 14 8.64 -22.38 -0.99
C ALA A 14 8.08 -23.73 -1.44
N ILE A 15 7.07 -24.26 -0.74
CA ILE A 15 6.40 -25.50 -1.15
C ILE A 15 5.65 -25.29 -2.47
N THR A 16 4.83 -24.25 -2.57
CA THR A 16 4.06 -23.95 -3.79
C THR A 16 4.97 -23.78 -5.02
N ALA A 17 6.12 -23.12 -4.87
CA ALA A 17 7.10 -22.97 -5.94
C ALA A 17 7.72 -24.31 -6.42
N SER A 18 7.69 -25.35 -5.58
CA SER A 18 8.19 -26.69 -5.91
C SER A 18 7.13 -27.62 -6.49
N LEU A 19 5.85 -27.26 -6.43
CA LEU A 19 4.76 -28.06 -6.95
C LEU A 19 4.64 -27.93 -8.47
N LYS A 20 4.11 -28.97 -9.13
CA LYS A 20 3.73 -28.88 -10.54
C LYS A 20 2.48 -28.00 -10.67
N SER A 21 2.37 -27.26 -11.77
CA SER A 21 1.30 -26.28 -12.02
C SER A 21 -0.13 -26.84 -11.89
N ASN A 22 -0.32 -28.15 -12.12
CA ASN A 22 -1.62 -28.83 -12.04
C ASN A 22 -1.86 -29.59 -10.73
N ASP A 23 -1.01 -29.41 -9.70
CA ASP A 23 -1.22 -30.05 -8.40
C ASP A 23 -2.43 -29.39 -7.70
N PRO A 24 -3.46 -30.16 -7.29
CA PRO A 24 -4.64 -29.61 -6.63
C PRO A 24 -4.32 -28.89 -5.31
N ARG A 25 -3.17 -29.18 -4.69
CA ARG A 25 -2.71 -28.50 -3.47
C ARG A 25 -2.25 -27.06 -3.71
N CYS A 26 -1.94 -26.69 -4.96
CA CYS A 26 -1.55 -25.32 -5.31
C CYS A 26 -2.64 -24.31 -4.93
N GLN A 27 -3.90 -24.60 -5.28
CA GLN A 27 -5.03 -23.74 -4.94
C GLN A 27 -5.22 -23.62 -3.42
N LEU A 28 -5.14 -24.74 -2.70
CA LEU A 28 -5.24 -24.74 -1.25
C LEU A 28 -4.14 -23.90 -0.60
N PHE A 29 -2.88 -24.08 -1.01
CA PHE A 29 -1.77 -23.32 -0.46
C PHE A 29 -1.82 -21.84 -0.84
N GLN A 30 -2.30 -21.50 -2.03
CA GLN A 30 -2.52 -20.10 -2.41
C GLN A 30 -3.54 -19.42 -1.50
N GLN A 31 -4.68 -20.06 -1.22
CA GLN A 31 -5.66 -19.55 -0.24
C GLN A 31 -5.06 -19.38 1.16
N ARG A 32 -4.19 -20.31 1.60
CA ARG A 32 -3.51 -20.19 2.90
C ARG A 32 -2.51 -19.03 2.91
N ILE A 33 -1.77 -18.83 1.82
CA ILE A 33 -0.85 -17.70 1.67
C ILE A 33 -1.61 -16.37 1.78
N GLU A 34 -2.75 -16.25 1.11
CA GLU A 34 -3.62 -15.05 1.20
C GLU A 34 -4.09 -14.79 2.64
N GLN A 35 -4.54 -15.83 3.35
CA GLN A 35 -4.93 -15.72 4.77
C GLN A 35 -3.77 -15.29 5.66
N LEU A 36 -2.57 -15.84 5.43
CA LEU A 36 -1.37 -15.48 6.20
C LEU A 36 -0.94 -14.04 5.92
N PHE A 37 -1.09 -13.56 4.68
CA PHE A 37 -0.83 -12.18 4.31
C PHE A 37 -1.77 -11.22 5.04
N LEU A 38 -3.08 -11.52 5.07
CA LEU A 38 -4.06 -10.71 5.80
C LEU A 38 -3.81 -10.74 7.32
N MET A 39 -3.46 -11.89 7.88
CA MET A 39 -3.10 -12.02 9.29
C MET A 39 -1.86 -11.21 9.65
N GLU A 40 -0.84 -11.25 8.79
CA GLU A 40 0.37 -10.44 8.95
C GLU A 40 0.04 -8.94 8.96
N ALA A 41 -0.77 -8.47 8.00
CA ALA A 41 -1.21 -7.08 7.93
C ALA A 41 -2.02 -6.67 9.17
N PHE A 42 -2.90 -7.54 9.67
CA PHE A 42 -3.67 -7.29 10.89
C PHE A 42 -2.77 -7.12 12.12
N ILE A 43 -1.82 -8.03 12.33
CA ILE A 43 -0.88 -7.96 13.47
C ILE A 43 -0.02 -6.69 13.37
N ARG A 44 0.50 -6.37 12.18
CA ARG A 44 1.28 -5.14 11.95
C ARG A 44 0.46 -3.88 12.20
N LYS A 45 -0.83 -3.87 11.83
CA LYS A 45 -1.72 -2.74 12.09
C LYS A 45 -1.95 -2.53 13.59
N GLY A 46 -2.17 -3.61 14.35
CA GLY A 46 -2.27 -3.54 15.80
C GLY A 46 -1.01 -2.92 16.42
N LEU A 47 0.17 -3.43 16.04
CA LEU A 47 1.44 -2.90 16.52
C LEU A 47 1.64 -1.42 16.15
N LEU A 48 1.27 -1.02 14.92
CA LEU A 48 1.33 0.38 14.48
C LEU A 48 0.51 1.27 15.41
N LEU A 49 -0.74 0.91 15.68
CA LEU A 49 -1.64 1.71 16.52
C LEU A 49 -1.21 1.75 17.99
N GLU A 50 -0.62 0.67 18.51
CA GLU A 50 -0.09 0.62 19.87
C GLU A 50 1.18 1.47 20.04
N THR A 51 2.07 1.46 19.05
CA THR A 51 3.39 2.14 19.12
C THR A 51 3.35 3.57 18.61
N HIS A 52 2.45 3.88 17.69
CA HIS A 52 2.28 5.19 17.06
C HIS A 52 0.79 5.56 17.08
N PRO A 53 0.21 5.88 18.25
CA PRO A 53 -1.22 6.20 18.37
C PRO A 53 -1.64 7.44 17.57
N GLU A 54 -0.69 8.34 17.30
CA GLU A 54 -0.86 9.54 16.47
C GLU A 54 -0.81 9.26 14.96
N THR A 55 -0.77 7.98 14.54
CA THR A 55 -0.80 7.61 13.12
C THR A 55 -2.07 8.22 12.48
N PRO A 56 -1.95 9.02 11.41
CA PRO A 56 -3.10 9.67 10.81
C PRO A 56 -4.09 8.67 10.23
N LEU A 57 -5.33 9.13 10.01
CA LEU A 57 -6.33 8.35 9.29
C LEU A 57 -5.78 7.96 7.91
N GLN A 58 -6.04 6.74 7.46
CA GLN A 58 -5.60 6.24 6.15
C GLN A 58 -6.82 6.13 5.24
N ILE A 59 -6.87 6.93 4.17
CA ILE A 59 -7.98 6.94 3.20
C ILE A 59 -7.42 6.55 1.84
N ALA A 60 -8.01 5.59 1.15
CA ALA A 60 -7.54 5.14 -0.17
C ALA A 60 -8.64 5.23 -1.23
N ILE A 61 -8.28 5.71 -2.42
CA ILE A 61 -9.13 5.60 -3.60
C ILE A 61 -8.78 4.29 -4.32
N LEU A 62 -9.76 3.39 -4.44
CA LEU A 62 -9.64 2.14 -5.18
C LEU A 62 -10.50 2.19 -6.44
N GLY A 63 -9.99 1.62 -7.53
CA GLY A 63 -10.71 1.54 -8.80
C GLY A 63 -9.83 1.01 -9.93
N PRO A 64 -10.44 0.50 -11.02
CA PRO A 64 -9.70 -0.14 -12.09
C PRO A 64 -8.89 0.85 -12.94
N THR A 65 -8.14 0.32 -13.91
CA THR A 65 -7.43 1.11 -14.93
C THR A 65 -8.34 2.17 -15.58
N GLN A 66 -7.78 3.35 -15.88
CA GLN A 66 -8.44 4.41 -16.66
C GLN A 66 -9.75 4.99 -16.09
N THR A 67 -10.01 4.83 -14.78
CA THR A 67 -11.20 5.40 -14.11
C THR A 67 -11.03 6.83 -13.60
N GLY A 68 -9.85 7.42 -13.75
CA GLY A 68 -9.56 8.79 -13.32
C GLY A 68 -9.26 8.94 -11.82
N LYS A 69 -8.78 7.87 -11.15
CA LYS A 69 -8.41 7.90 -9.72
C LYS A 69 -7.47 9.04 -9.36
N SER A 70 -6.35 9.16 -10.06
CA SER A 70 -5.35 10.21 -9.81
C SER A 70 -5.91 11.62 -10.05
N THR A 71 -6.84 11.77 -11.00
CA THR A 71 -7.58 13.03 -11.21
C THR A 71 -8.46 13.34 -10.00
N VAL A 72 -9.22 12.35 -9.51
CA VAL A 72 -10.05 12.51 -8.31
C VAL A 72 -9.18 12.78 -7.07
N ALA A 73 -8.03 12.12 -6.93
CA ALA A 73 -7.09 12.36 -5.85
C ALA A 73 -6.61 13.82 -5.85
N ASN A 74 -6.20 14.34 -7.00
CA ASN A 74 -5.80 15.74 -7.16
C ASN A 74 -6.93 16.71 -6.84
N LEU A 75 -8.17 16.44 -7.30
CA LEU A 75 -9.34 17.25 -6.97
C LEU A 75 -9.64 17.25 -5.46
N ILE A 76 -9.63 16.09 -4.82
CA ILE A 76 -9.92 15.96 -3.38
C ILE A 76 -8.82 16.61 -2.55
N LEU A 77 -7.54 16.42 -2.91
CA LEU A 77 -6.40 17.03 -2.22
C LEU A 77 -6.25 18.52 -2.52
N ASN A 78 -6.99 19.05 -3.49
CA ASN A 78 -6.81 20.40 -4.03
C ASN A 78 -5.33 20.63 -4.42
N SER A 79 -4.74 19.66 -5.12
CA SER A 79 -3.32 19.63 -5.48
C SER A 79 -3.12 19.03 -6.88
N ASN A 80 -1.88 19.09 -7.40
CA ASN A 80 -1.46 18.38 -8.61
C ASN A 80 -0.38 17.33 -8.29
N SER A 81 -0.42 16.75 -7.09
CA SER A 81 0.62 15.88 -6.57
C SER A 81 0.56 14.46 -7.14
N ALA A 82 -0.63 13.95 -7.44
CA ALA A 82 -0.80 12.64 -8.08
C ALA A 82 -0.51 12.73 -9.59
N GLY A 83 0.35 11.85 -10.09
CA GLY A 83 0.64 11.77 -11.52
C GLY A 83 -0.59 11.29 -12.29
N ILE A 84 -0.97 12.01 -13.34
CA ILE A 84 -2.09 11.64 -14.21
C ILE A 84 -1.54 11.17 -15.56
N SER A 85 -2.05 10.05 -16.08
CA SER A 85 -1.77 9.59 -17.43
C SER A 85 -2.98 8.89 -18.04
N PRO A 86 -3.19 9.03 -19.36
CA PRO A 86 -4.20 8.26 -20.08
C PRO A 86 -3.78 6.80 -20.31
N LEU A 87 -2.51 6.45 -20.07
CA LEU A 87 -2.02 5.07 -20.24
C LEU A 87 -2.50 4.19 -19.08
N ALA A 88 -3.00 2.99 -19.41
CA ALA A 88 -3.33 1.99 -18.42
C ALA A 88 -2.07 1.52 -17.67
N GLY A 89 -2.19 1.29 -16.36
CA GLY A 89 -1.07 0.83 -15.55
C GLY A 89 -0.04 1.93 -15.28
N TYR A 90 -0.43 3.20 -15.37
CA TYR A 90 0.48 4.31 -15.06
C TYR A 90 0.74 4.41 -13.55
N THR A 91 -0.32 4.29 -12.75
CA THR A 91 -0.18 4.22 -11.30
C THR A 91 0.16 2.78 -10.93
N VAL A 92 1.47 2.50 -10.87
CA VAL A 92 2.01 1.18 -10.53
C VAL A 92 2.23 1.02 -9.02
N HIS A 93 2.55 2.12 -8.35
CA HIS A 93 2.87 2.15 -6.92
C HIS A 93 1.78 2.85 -6.14
N PRO A 94 1.51 2.43 -4.89
CA PRO A 94 0.74 3.24 -3.95
C PRO A 94 1.46 4.56 -3.68
N GLN A 95 0.74 5.68 -3.82
CA GLN A 95 1.25 7.01 -3.53
C GLN A 95 0.38 7.64 -2.44
N GLY A 96 0.98 7.88 -1.27
CA GLY A 96 0.30 8.51 -0.14
C GLY A 96 0.65 9.99 -0.04
N PHE A 97 -0.36 10.80 0.19
CA PHE A 97 -0.26 12.24 0.33
C PHE A 97 -0.68 12.62 1.76
N CYS A 98 0.26 13.15 2.55
CA CYS A 98 -0.01 13.56 3.92
C CYS A 98 -0.78 14.88 3.92
N HIS A 99 -2.03 14.87 4.35
CA HIS A 99 -2.88 16.04 4.49
C HIS A 99 -3.00 16.43 5.97
N GLN A 100 -2.58 17.67 6.30
CA GLN A 100 -2.54 18.20 7.67
C GLN A 100 -1.82 17.26 8.66
N SER A 101 -0.91 16.44 8.12
CA SER A 101 -0.16 15.43 8.86
C SER A 101 1.32 15.61 8.54
N THR A 102 2.16 15.42 9.54
CA THR A 102 3.62 15.53 9.43
C THR A 102 4.26 14.19 9.05
N ALA A 103 5.46 14.24 8.47
CA ALA A 103 6.26 13.03 8.23
C ALA A 103 6.49 12.21 9.52
N ASP A 104 6.67 12.87 10.67
CA ASP A 104 6.89 12.21 11.95
C ASP A 104 5.69 11.34 12.39
N GLN A 105 4.47 11.80 12.15
CA GLN A 105 3.24 11.02 12.41
C GLN A 105 3.13 9.79 11.51
N CYS A 106 3.88 9.76 10.40
CA CYS A 106 3.87 8.69 9.42
C CYS A 106 5.02 7.68 9.58
N VAL A 107 5.94 7.87 10.53
CA VAL A 107 7.16 7.05 10.67
C VAL A 107 6.87 5.56 10.86
N GLY A 108 5.75 5.22 11.52
CA GLY A 108 5.33 3.84 11.73
C GLY A 108 4.89 3.11 10.46
N LEU A 109 4.55 3.83 9.38
CA LEU A 109 4.02 3.23 8.15
C LEU A 109 5.02 2.30 7.47
N GLN A 110 6.33 2.56 7.57
CA GLN A 110 7.35 1.65 7.04
C GLN A 110 7.33 0.29 7.75
N GLY A 111 7.10 0.26 9.06
CA GLY A 111 6.92 -0.97 9.82
C GLY A 111 5.62 -1.70 9.45
N PHE A 112 4.55 -0.94 9.18
CA PHE A 112 3.26 -1.48 8.77
C PHE A 112 3.29 -2.10 7.37
N TYR A 113 3.82 -1.39 6.36
CA TYR A 113 3.95 -1.91 5.00
C TYR A 113 5.08 -2.94 4.86
N GLY A 114 5.99 -3.01 5.83
CA GLY A 114 6.89 -4.13 5.99
C GLY A 114 7.91 -4.26 4.88
N ARG A 115 7.67 -5.19 3.95
CA ARG A 115 8.61 -5.47 2.86
C ARG A 115 8.65 -4.40 1.79
N PHE A 116 7.61 -3.56 1.70
CA PHE A 116 7.59 -2.47 0.74
C PHE A 116 8.50 -1.36 1.24
N GLN A 117 9.38 -0.86 0.40
CA GLN A 117 10.26 0.25 0.72
C GLN A 117 9.53 1.58 0.48
N GLN A 118 9.58 2.49 1.46
CA GLN A 118 9.21 3.88 1.24
C GLN A 118 10.28 4.58 0.40
N LEU A 119 9.86 5.21 -0.69
CA LEU A 119 10.70 6.03 -1.56
C LEU A 119 10.11 7.42 -1.72
N GLN A 120 10.92 8.37 -2.20
CA GLN A 120 10.38 9.62 -2.72
C GLN A 120 9.62 9.35 -4.02
N GLN A 121 8.60 10.15 -4.31
CA GLN A 121 7.80 9.97 -5.53
C GLN A 121 8.66 10.02 -6.81
N SER A 122 9.70 10.86 -6.82
CA SER A 122 10.66 11.00 -7.93
C SER A 122 11.60 9.79 -8.10
N GLU A 123 11.69 8.91 -7.10
CA GLU A 123 12.54 7.71 -7.12
C GLU A 123 11.76 6.45 -7.50
N LEU A 124 10.44 6.56 -7.67
CA LEU A 124 9.61 5.44 -8.11
C LEU A 124 9.95 5.08 -9.55
N THR A 125 10.24 3.80 -9.78
CA THR A 125 10.51 3.26 -11.12
C THR A 125 9.48 2.19 -11.49
N PRO A 126 8.95 2.19 -12.73
CA PRO A 126 7.88 1.26 -13.13
C PRO A 126 8.23 -0.24 -13.03
N ASP A 127 9.51 -0.57 -13.00
CA ASP A 127 10.05 -1.93 -12.90
C ASP A 127 10.16 -2.45 -11.46
N ARG A 128 9.91 -1.61 -10.46
CA ARG A 128 10.10 -1.94 -9.05
C ARG A 128 8.81 -1.89 -8.23
N TYR A 129 8.10 -3.02 -8.12
CA TYR A 129 6.78 -3.11 -7.47
C TYR A 129 6.80 -3.17 -5.94
N ASP A 130 7.95 -3.39 -5.32
CA ASP A 130 8.12 -3.51 -3.85
C ASP A 130 8.28 -2.14 -3.17
N CYS A 131 7.62 -1.10 -3.69
CA CYS A 131 7.78 0.28 -3.21
C CYS A 131 6.43 1.00 -3.04
N TYR A 132 6.44 2.00 -2.16
CA TYR A 132 5.39 3.01 -2.05
C TYR A 132 6.03 4.39 -1.83
N SER A 133 5.28 5.46 -2.03
CA SER A 133 5.76 6.81 -1.69
C SER A 133 4.88 7.49 -0.66
N LEU A 134 5.49 8.40 0.11
CA LEU A 134 4.81 9.34 0.97
C LEU A 134 5.31 10.74 0.66
N THR A 135 4.38 11.65 0.39
CA THR A 135 4.68 13.05 0.06
C THR A 135 3.84 13.97 0.93
N GLU A 136 4.43 15.02 1.48
CA GLU A 136 3.65 16.04 2.19
C GLU A 136 2.83 16.86 1.20
N ASN A 137 1.53 17.01 1.47
CA ASN A 137 0.66 17.86 0.67
C ASN A 137 0.57 19.25 1.30
N HIS A 138 1.14 20.26 0.66
CA HIS A 138 1.16 21.63 1.16
C HIS A 138 -0.13 22.41 0.85
N THR A 139 -1.05 21.86 0.07
CA THR A 139 -2.34 22.49 -0.20
C THR A 139 -3.41 22.04 0.81
N HIS A 140 -4.32 22.95 1.11
CA HIS A 140 -5.44 22.67 1.99
C HIS A 140 -6.65 22.14 1.20
N SER A 141 -7.20 21.02 1.65
CA SER A 141 -8.47 20.46 1.20
C SER A 141 -9.54 20.74 2.25
N VAL A 142 -10.71 21.20 1.83
CA VAL A 142 -11.84 21.46 2.74
C VAL A 142 -12.68 20.22 3.06
N VAL A 143 -12.41 19.11 2.36
CA VAL A 143 -13.21 17.87 2.47
C VAL A 143 -12.46 16.74 3.18
N LEU A 144 -11.15 16.87 3.38
CA LEU A 144 -10.34 15.87 4.05
C LEU A 144 -10.05 16.28 5.50
N PRO A 145 -10.10 15.33 6.45
CA PRO A 145 -9.50 15.51 7.78
C PRO A 145 -7.99 15.25 7.73
N ASP A 146 -7.32 15.35 8.88
CA ASP A 146 -5.93 14.91 9.07
C ASP A 146 -5.79 13.43 8.66
N CYS A 147 -5.09 13.19 7.56
CA CYS A 147 -4.98 11.85 6.99
C CYS A 147 -3.76 11.69 6.09
N VAL A 148 -3.45 10.43 5.77
CA VAL A 148 -2.71 10.07 4.57
C VAL A 148 -3.73 9.60 3.53
N PHE A 149 -3.79 10.33 2.42
CA PHE A 149 -4.68 10.03 1.30
C PHE A 149 -3.92 9.27 0.22
N TRP A 150 -4.40 8.09 -0.14
CA TRP A 150 -3.70 7.15 -1.02
C TRP A 150 -4.35 7.10 -2.39
N ASP A 151 -3.55 7.39 -3.42
CA ASP A 151 -3.81 6.97 -4.80
C ASP A 151 -3.19 5.58 -5.01
N THR A 152 -4.03 4.58 -5.29
CA THR A 152 -3.60 3.18 -5.32
C THR A 152 -3.27 2.71 -6.73
N PRO A 153 -2.48 1.63 -6.86
CA PRO A 153 -2.22 1.04 -8.15
C PRO A 153 -3.50 0.69 -8.92
N ASP A 154 -3.39 0.77 -10.24
CA ASP A 154 -4.40 0.24 -11.14
C ASP A 154 -4.53 -1.29 -10.95
N PHE A 155 -5.76 -1.79 -11.00
CA PHE A 155 -6.06 -3.23 -11.08
C PHE A 155 -7.08 -3.49 -12.20
N ASP A 156 -7.09 -4.72 -12.71
CA ASP A 156 -8.04 -5.21 -13.73
C ASP A 156 -9.07 -6.16 -13.11
#